data_AF-A0A2G3K5N4-F1
#
_entry.id   AF-A0A2G3K5N4-F1
#
_cell.length_a   1.000
_cell.length_b   1.000
_cell.length_c   1.000
_cell.angle_alpha   90.00
_cell.angle_beta   90.00
_cell.angle_gamma   90.00
#
_symmetry.space_group_name_H-M   'P 1'
#
loop_
_entity.id
_entity.type
_entity.pdbx_description
1 polymer ?
#
loop_
_entity_poly.entity_id
_entity_poly.type
_entity_poly.pdbx_seq_one_letter_code
_entity_poly.pdbx_strand_id
1 'polypeptide(L)'
;MHSETNFNNQDQSSQYIKPKSSNAPRITERDVHAAIVGEDYHHFANSTLTVCMLRLRNGFTVLGQSACVSRDNFDPVKGREIARRNACDEVWKVLGYDLCEQIHRVERNKSLLRNIFEPYLAAM
;
A
#
# COMPACT_ATOMS: atom_id res chain seq x y z
N MET A 1 -59.37 -1.13 1.73
CA MET A 1 -58.43 -1.38 0.61
C MET A 1 -57.17 -0.58 0.85
N HIS A 2 -56.25 -1.12 1.65
CA HIS A 2 -54.88 -0.62 1.73
C HIS A 2 -53.98 -1.85 1.68
N SER A 3 -53.25 -1.90 0.57
CA SER A 3 -52.36 -2.96 0.13
C SER A 3 -51.12 -3.04 1.01
N GLU A 4 -50.93 -4.19 1.66
CA GLU A 4 -49.65 -4.58 2.27
C GLU A 4 -48.66 -4.88 1.14
N THR A 5 -47.72 -3.98 0.92
CA THR A 5 -46.57 -4.20 0.03
C THR A 5 -45.55 -5.08 0.76
N ASN A 6 -45.50 -6.36 0.37
CA ASN A 6 -44.42 -7.28 0.68
C ASN A 6 -43.08 -6.74 0.17
N PHE A 7 -42.19 -6.34 1.07
CA PHE A 7 -40.80 -6.03 0.77
C PHE A 7 -39.99 -7.34 0.69
N ASN A 8 -39.98 -7.97 -0.49
CA ASN A 8 -39.05 -9.05 -0.81
C ASN A 8 -37.69 -8.44 -1.17
N ASN A 9 -36.78 -8.31 -0.21
CA ASN A 9 -35.35 -8.08 -0.49
C ASN A 9 -34.68 -9.40 -0.86
N GLN A 10 -34.80 -9.79 -2.13
CA GLN A 10 -33.89 -10.73 -2.78
C GLN A 10 -32.92 -9.93 -3.64
N ASP A 11 -31.74 -9.66 -3.11
CA ASP A 11 -30.54 -9.39 -3.91
C ASP A 11 -29.31 -9.92 -3.16
N GLN A 12 -29.25 -11.25 -3.05
CA GLN A 12 -28.02 -11.96 -2.75
C GLN A 12 -27.24 -12.16 -4.04
N SER A 13 -26.44 -11.17 -4.43
CA SER A 13 -25.41 -11.32 -5.47
C SER A 13 -24.01 -11.02 -4.92
N SER A 14 -23.68 -11.61 -3.77
CA SER A 14 -22.28 -11.79 -3.39
C SER A 14 -21.67 -12.89 -4.26
N GLN A 15 -21.36 -12.58 -5.52
CA GLN A 15 -20.53 -13.45 -6.35
C GLN A 15 -19.20 -13.64 -5.64
N TYR A 16 -18.99 -14.86 -5.16
CA TYR A 16 -17.73 -15.31 -4.58
C TYR A 16 -16.65 -15.28 -5.67
N ILE A 17 -15.87 -14.20 -5.70
CA ILE A 17 -14.71 -14.09 -6.59
C ILE A 17 -13.66 -15.07 -6.08
N LYS A 18 -13.51 -16.21 -6.75
CA LYS A 18 -12.37 -17.11 -6.50
C LYS A 18 -11.08 -16.30 -6.69
N PRO A 19 -10.13 -16.33 -5.75
CA PRO A 19 -8.90 -15.58 -5.89
C PRO A 19 -8.15 -16.06 -7.13
N LYS A 20 -7.91 -15.15 -8.09
CA LYS A 20 -7.07 -15.43 -9.26
C LYS A 20 -5.66 -15.76 -8.76
N SER A 21 -5.24 -17.01 -8.89
CA SER A 21 -3.84 -17.39 -8.66
C SER A 21 -3.01 -16.79 -9.80
N SER A 22 -2.19 -15.80 -9.45
CA SER A 22 -1.30 -15.09 -10.36
C SER A 22 0.11 -15.18 -9.80
N ASN A 23 1.09 -15.60 -10.60
CA ASN A 23 2.50 -15.62 -10.18
C ASN A 23 3.19 -14.26 -10.36
N ALA A 24 2.43 -13.19 -10.61
CA ALA A 24 2.98 -11.85 -10.73
C ALA A 24 3.64 -11.40 -9.41
N PRO A 25 4.81 -10.75 -9.46
CA PRO A 25 5.42 -10.12 -8.28
C PRO A 25 4.44 -9.16 -7.63
N ARG A 26 4.43 -9.14 -6.30
CA ARG A 26 3.53 -8.29 -5.51
C ARG A 26 4.22 -7.89 -4.21
N ILE A 27 3.84 -6.72 -3.70
CA ILE A 27 4.18 -6.33 -2.33
C ILE A 27 3.17 -6.98 -1.38
N THR A 28 3.68 -7.53 -0.29
CA THR A 28 2.89 -8.09 0.80
C THR A 28 3.00 -7.22 2.05
N GLU A 29 2.10 -7.42 3.00
CA GLU A 29 2.17 -6.74 4.29
C GLU A 29 3.50 -7.07 5.02
N ARG A 30 3.97 -8.31 4.90
CA ARG A 30 5.28 -8.73 5.43
C ARG A 30 6.42 -7.88 4.86
N ASP A 31 6.38 -7.54 3.57
CA ASP A 31 7.43 -6.74 2.94
C ASP A 31 7.43 -5.30 3.47
N VAL A 32 6.25 -4.73 3.72
CA VAL A 32 6.10 -3.41 4.35
C VAL A 32 6.71 -3.43 5.75
N HIS A 33 6.33 -4.40 6.60
CA HIS A 33 6.88 -4.50 7.94
C HIS A 33 8.38 -4.76 7.95
N ALA A 34 8.88 -5.61 7.04
CA ALA A 34 10.30 -5.89 6.90
C ALA A 34 11.13 -4.70 6.38
N ALA A 35 10.49 -3.72 5.73
CA ALA A 35 11.16 -2.50 5.31
C ALA A 35 11.41 -1.52 6.45
N ILE A 36 10.59 -1.54 7.49
CA ILE A 36 10.62 -0.59 8.60
C ILE A 36 11.66 -1.05 9.63
N VAL A 37 12.59 -0.15 9.96
CA VAL A 37 13.67 -0.41 10.95
C VAL A 37 13.59 0.51 12.17
N GLY A 38 12.68 1.47 12.17
CA GLY A 38 12.43 2.34 13.31
C GLY A 38 11.18 3.19 13.12
N GLU A 39 10.62 3.65 14.23
CA GLU A 39 9.47 4.53 14.24
C GLU A 39 9.65 5.60 15.32
N ASP A 40 9.25 6.82 15.00
CA ASP A 40 9.28 7.97 15.88
C ASP A 40 7.93 8.70 15.76
N TYR A 41 7.46 9.30 16.85
CA TYR A 41 6.15 9.97 16.87
C TYR A 41 6.29 11.39 17.39
N HIS A 42 5.48 12.29 16.82
CA HIS A 42 5.31 13.63 17.34
C HIS A 42 3.84 13.97 17.47
N HIS A 43 3.43 14.40 18.66
CA HIS A 43 2.12 15.00 18.89
C HIS A 43 2.31 16.50 19.07
N PHE A 44 1.57 17.29 18.31
CA PHE A 44 1.65 18.74 18.40
C PHE A 44 0.77 19.22 19.55
N ALA A 45 1.38 19.88 20.54
CA ALA A 45 0.68 20.40 21.72
C ALA A 45 -0.51 21.29 21.32
N ASN A 46 -1.60 21.21 22.09
CA ASN A 46 -2.86 21.92 21.81
C ASN A 46 -3.52 21.58 20.47
N SER A 47 -3.16 20.45 19.86
CA SER A 47 -3.79 19.95 18.63
C SER A 47 -4.24 18.50 18.78
N THR A 48 -4.98 18.02 17.78
CA THR A 48 -5.33 16.61 17.62
C THR A 48 -4.37 15.88 16.67
N LEU A 49 -3.34 16.56 16.17
CA LEU A 49 -2.42 16.05 15.16
C LEU A 49 -1.33 15.20 15.79
N THR A 50 -1.27 13.95 15.36
CA THR A 50 -0.16 13.02 15.62
C THR A 50 0.49 12.67 14.30
N VAL A 51 1.80 12.81 14.21
CA VAL A 51 2.62 12.38 13.07
C VAL A 51 3.44 11.16 13.50
N CYS A 52 3.48 10.16 12.64
CA CYS A 52 4.35 8.99 12.72
C CYS A 52 5.39 9.09 11.61
N MET A 53 6.67 9.01 11.97
CA MET A 53 7.77 8.86 11.04
C MET A 53 8.27 7.41 11.09
N LEU A 54 8.27 6.75 9.95
CA LEU A 54 8.88 5.44 9.77
C LEU A 54 10.22 5.58 9.06
N ARG A 55 11.27 4.99 9.65
CA ARG A 55 12.60 4.86 9.03
C ARG A 55 12.67 3.52 8.32
N LEU A 56 13.03 3.53 7.04
CA LEU A 56 13.20 2.31 6.24
C LEU A 56 14.66 1.84 6.22
N ARG A 57 14.86 0.55 5.96
CA ARG A 57 16.20 -0.09 5.95
C ARG A 57 17.21 0.56 5.01
N ASN A 58 16.75 1.27 3.97
CA ASN A 58 17.60 1.99 3.00
C ASN A 58 17.88 3.45 3.40
N GLY A 59 17.45 3.88 4.59
CA GLY A 59 17.60 5.25 5.08
C GLY A 59 16.49 6.21 4.64
N PHE A 60 15.53 5.77 3.82
CA PHE A 60 14.38 6.61 3.45
C PHE A 60 13.40 6.77 4.62
N THR A 61 12.76 7.92 4.70
CA THR A 61 11.77 8.21 5.75
C THR A 61 10.40 8.44 5.15
N VAL A 62 9.38 7.83 5.76
CA VAL A 62 7.98 7.98 5.37
C VAL A 62 7.19 8.56 6.54
N LEU A 63 6.26 9.46 6.23
CA LEU A 63 5.38 10.07 7.23
C LEU A 63 3.95 9.56 7.07
N GLY A 64 3.28 9.37 8.19
CA GLY A 64 1.83 9.23 8.28
C GLY A 64 1.29 10.13 9.37
N GLN A 65 0.01 10.45 9.30
CA GLN A 65 -0.60 11.40 10.23
C GLN A 65 -2.01 10.99 10.62
N SER A 66 -2.41 11.39 11.83
CA SER A 66 -3.78 11.31 12.30
C SER A 66 -4.16 12.67 12.88
N ALA A 67 -5.30 13.20 12.47
CA ALA A 67 -5.85 14.45 12.99
C ALA A 67 -7.37 14.30 13.12
N CYS A 68 -7.87 14.02 14.33
CA CYS A 68 -9.30 13.97 14.57
C CYS A 68 -9.90 15.39 14.63
N VAL A 69 -11.16 15.53 14.22
CA VAL A 69 -11.80 16.84 14.05
C VAL A 69 -12.07 17.54 15.39
N SER A 70 -12.50 16.79 16.41
CA SER A 70 -12.80 17.34 17.75
C SER A 70 -11.73 16.93 18.75
N ARG A 71 -11.36 17.88 19.63
CA ARG A 71 -10.51 17.61 20.81
C ARG A 71 -11.18 16.65 21.79
N ASP A 72 -12.50 16.70 21.93
CA ASP A 72 -13.23 15.82 22.85
C ASP A 72 -13.15 14.35 22.42
N ASN A 73 -12.92 14.12 21.13
CA ASN A 73 -12.74 12.78 20.55
C ASN A 73 -11.26 12.38 20.45
N PHE A 74 -10.33 13.20 20.93
CA PHE A 74 -8.91 12.92 20.83
C PHE A 74 -8.49 11.82 21.79
N ASP A 75 -7.91 10.77 21.22
CA ASP A 75 -7.30 9.67 21.94
C ASP A 75 -5.87 9.50 21.41
N PRO A 76 -4.83 9.77 22.22
CA PRO A 76 -3.45 9.72 21.78
C PRO A 76 -2.98 8.31 21.40
N VAL A 77 -3.62 7.26 21.91
CA VAL A 77 -3.31 5.88 21.52
C VAL A 77 -3.85 5.61 20.12
N LYS A 78 -5.14 5.91 19.89
CA LYS A 78 -5.75 5.77 18.55
C LYS A 78 -5.10 6.67 17.51
N GLY A 79 -4.71 7.89 17.90
CA GLY A 79 -3.99 8.83 17.03
C GLY A 79 -2.67 8.23 16.53
N ARG A 80 -1.89 7.60 17.42
CA ARG A 80 -0.65 6.91 17.04
C ARG A 80 -0.92 5.71 16.13
N GLU A 81 -1.90 4.87 16.45
CA GLU A 81 -2.26 3.71 15.62
C GLU A 81 -2.66 4.11 14.19
N ILE A 82 -3.50 5.14 14.05
CA ILE A 82 -3.93 5.66 12.74
C ILE A 82 -2.76 6.29 12.00
N ALA A 83 -1.96 7.13 12.66
CA ALA A 83 -0.81 7.77 12.04
C ALA A 83 0.19 6.72 11.54
N ARG A 84 0.43 5.66 12.31
CA ARG A 84 1.29 4.54 11.92
C ARG A 84 0.72 3.76 10.74
N ARG A 85 -0.58 3.46 10.75
CA ARG A 85 -1.25 2.78 9.63
C ARG A 85 -1.10 3.58 8.33
N ASN A 86 -1.36 4.89 8.39
CA ASN A 86 -1.18 5.75 7.23
C ASN A 86 0.28 5.80 6.76
N ALA A 87 1.24 5.81 7.69
CA ALA A 87 2.66 5.71 7.31
C ALA A 87 2.97 4.37 6.61
N CYS A 88 2.41 3.25 7.07
CA CYS A 88 2.53 1.96 6.38
C CYS A 88 1.89 1.95 4.99
N ASP A 89 0.75 2.61 4.81
CA ASP A 89 0.11 2.76 3.49
C ASP A 89 1.04 3.52 2.51
N GLU A 90 1.75 4.54 3.00
CA GLU A 90 2.75 5.25 2.21
C GLU A 90 3.98 4.39 1.92
N VAL A 91 4.46 3.58 2.88
CA VAL A 91 5.54 2.60 2.62
C VAL A 91 5.13 1.61 1.53
N TRP A 92 3.87 1.17 1.52
CA TRP A 92 3.34 0.30 0.48
C TRP A 92 3.46 0.95 -0.91
N LYS A 93 3.12 2.24 -1.05
CA LYS A 93 3.25 2.97 -2.31
C LYS A 93 4.70 3.04 -2.77
N VAL A 94 5.63 3.34 -1.85
CA VAL A 94 7.07 3.42 -2.15
C VAL A 94 7.62 2.05 -2.60
N LEU A 95 7.28 0.97 -1.90
CA LEU A 95 7.67 -0.38 -2.30
C LEU A 95 7.04 -0.80 -3.64
N GLY A 96 5.81 -0.39 -3.90
CA GLY A 96 5.14 -0.60 -5.18
C GLY A 96 5.86 0.08 -6.34
N TYR A 97 6.32 1.32 -6.14
CA TYR A 97 7.13 2.04 -7.11
C TYR A 97 8.48 1.33 -7.37
N ASP A 98 9.21 0.96 -6.31
CA ASP A 98 10.49 0.23 -6.42
C ASP A 98 10.33 -1.09 -7.17
N LEU A 99 9.27 -1.86 -6.88
CA LEU A 99 8.98 -3.10 -7.60
C LEU A 99 8.70 -2.84 -9.09
N CYS A 100 7.92 -1.80 -9.41
CA CYS A 100 7.63 -1.43 -10.80
C CYS A 100 8.92 -1.06 -11.56
N GLU A 101 9.79 -0.25 -10.94
CA GLU A 101 11.07 0.15 -11.52
C GLU A 101 11.99 -1.07 -11.74
N GLN A 102 12.05 -1.98 -10.77
CA GLN A 102 12.83 -3.23 -10.91
C GLN A 102 12.34 -4.09 -12.08
N ILE A 103 11.02 -4.26 -12.22
CA ILE A 103 10.43 -5.00 -13.34
C ILE A 103 10.79 -4.33 -14.67
N HIS A 104 10.58 -3.02 -14.77
CA HIS A 104 10.87 -2.26 -15.99
C HIS A 104 12.35 -2.31 -16.36
N ARG A 105 13.25 -2.23 -15.39
CA ARG A 105 14.70 -2.36 -15.60
C ARG A 105 15.08 -3.74 -16.15
N VAL A 106 14.51 -4.82 -15.61
CA VAL A 106 14.75 -6.18 -16.09
C VAL A 106 14.24 -6.37 -17.52
N GLU A 107 13.04 -5.87 -17.82
CA GLU A 107 12.45 -5.95 -19.17
C GLU A 107 13.28 -5.17 -20.20
N ARG A 108 13.71 -3.96 -19.85
CA ARG A 108 14.61 -3.14 -20.68
C ARG A 108 15.90 -3.89 -20.98
N ASN A 109 16.53 -4.51 -19.98
CA ASN A 109 17.78 -5.26 -20.15
C ASN A 109 17.60 -6.49 -21.06
N LYS A 110 16.49 -7.23 -20.92
CA LYS A 110 16.18 -8.36 -21.81
C LYS A 110 16.03 -7.92 -23.26
N SER A 111 15.35 -6.79 -23.49
CA SER A 111 15.21 -6.19 -24.82
C SER A 111 16.56 -5.80 -25.42
N LEU A 112 17.43 -5.16 -24.63
CA LEU A 112 18.79 -4.80 -25.07
C LEU A 112 19.62 -6.03 -25.48
N LEU A 113 19.63 -7.06 -24.63
CA LEU A 113 20.36 -8.30 -24.94
C LEU A 113 19.84 -8.96 -26.23
N ARG A 114 18.51 -9.05 -26.38
CA ARG A 114 17.90 -9.58 -27.60
C ARG A 114 18.35 -8.81 -28.84
N ASN A 115 18.30 -7.48 -28.80
CA ASN A 115 18.69 -6.64 -29.94
C ASN A 115 20.18 -6.76 -30.30
N ILE A 116 21.04 -6.99 -29.30
CA ILE A 116 22.48 -7.18 -29.52
C ILE A 116 22.75 -8.53 -30.23
N PHE A 117 22.06 -9.60 -29.83
CA PHE A 117 22.35 -10.95 -30.33
C PHE A 117 21.51 -11.39 -31.54
N GLU A 118 20.33 -10.79 -31.80
CA GLU A 118 19.50 -11.15 -32.95
C GLU A 118 20.23 -11.08 -34.30
N PRO A 119 21.04 -10.05 -34.62
CA PRO A 119 21.77 -9.99 -35.88
C PRO A 119 22.77 -11.15 -36.06
N TYR A 120 23.31 -11.68 -34.96
CA TYR A 120 24.27 -12.79 -35.00
C TYR A 120 23.58 -14.14 -35.16
N LEU A 121 22.38 -14.30 -34.59
CA LEU A 121 21.58 -15.52 -34.74
C LEU A 121 20.97 -15.64 -36.15
N ALA A 122 20.65 -14.53 -36.79
CA ALA A 122 20.12 -14.51 -38.16
C ALA A 122 21.18 -14.76 -39.25
N ALA A 123 22.47 -14.69 -38.90
CA ALA A 123 23.59 -14.89 -39.81
C ALA A 123 24.18 -16.32 -39.79
N MET A 124 23.59 -17.23 -39.01
CA MET A 124 23.89 -18.67 -38.95
C MET A 124 22.77 -19.46 -39.63
#